data_AF-A0A226MYE3-F1
#
_entry.id   AF-A0A226MYE3-F1
#
_cell.length_a   1.000
_cell.length_b   1.000
_cell.length_c   1.000
_cell.angle_alpha   90.00
_cell.angle_beta   90.00
_cell.angle_gamma   90.00
#
_symmetry.space_group_name_H-M   'P 1'
#
loop_
_entity.id
_entity.type
_entity.pdbx_description
1 polymer ?
#
loop_
_entity_poly.entity_id
_entity_poly.type
_entity_poly.pdbx_seq_one_letter_code
_entity_poly.pdbx_strand_id
1 'polypeptide(L)'
;MKCFPNLLQGPMCDLLWSDPDDRGGWGISPRGAGYTFGQDISETFNHANGLTLVSRAHQLVMEGYNWCHDRNVVTIFSAPNYCYRCGNQAAIMELDDTLKYSL
;
A
#
# COMPACT_ATOMS: atom_id res chain seq x y z
N MET A 1 -10.52 30.11 -3.97
CA MET A 1 -9.87 28.80 -3.81
C MET A 1 -9.91 28.12 -5.17
N LYS A 2 -8.80 28.08 -5.92
CA LYS A 2 -8.79 27.40 -7.22
C LYS A 2 -8.60 25.89 -6.95
N CYS A 3 -9.65 25.10 -7.09
CA CYS A 3 -9.50 23.65 -7.19
C CYS A 3 -8.66 23.36 -8.45
N PHE A 4 -7.49 22.74 -8.28
CA PHE A 4 -6.70 22.26 -9.41
C PHE A 4 -7.44 21.06 -10.05
N PRO A 5 -7.91 21.16 -11.30
CA PRO A 5 -8.85 20.20 -11.87
C PRO A 5 -8.27 18.78 -12.11
N ASN A 6 -6.96 18.56 -11.93
CA ASN A 6 -6.29 17.33 -12.33
C ASN A 6 -5.51 16.61 -11.19
N LEU A 7 -5.73 16.96 -9.92
CA LEU A 7 -4.98 16.33 -8.80
C LEU A 7 -5.34 14.86 -8.54
N LEU A 8 -6.45 14.36 -9.11
CA LEU A 8 -6.96 13.01 -8.88
C LEU A 8 -6.62 12.01 -9.99
N GLN A 9 -5.74 12.38 -10.94
CA GLN A 9 -5.36 11.52 -12.07
C GLN A 9 -3.86 11.56 -12.34
N GLY A 10 -3.37 10.47 -12.92
CA GLY A 10 -1.99 10.32 -13.35
C GLY A 10 -1.07 9.71 -12.28
N PRO A 11 0.21 9.48 -12.63
CA PRO A 11 1.09 8.60 -11.87
C PRO A 11 1.35 9.09 -10.44
N MET A 12 1.41 10.40 -10.21
CA MET A 12 1.56 10.94 -8.85
C MET A 12 0.32 10.67 -7.99
N CYS A 13 -0.88 10.72 -8.56
CA CYS A 13 -2.09 10.34 -7.85
C CYS A 13 -2.09 8.85 -7.54
N ASP A 14 -1.73 8.01 -8.52
CA ASP A 14 -1.75 6.56 -8.38
C ASP A 14 -0.78 6.07 -7.30
N LEU A 15 0.43 6.67 -7.21
CA LEU A 15 1.41 6.38 -6.16
C LEU A 15 0.89 6.67 -4.75
N LEU A 16 -0.01 7.64 -4.59
CA LEU A 16 -0.52 8.09 -3.29
C LEU A 16 -1.85 7.45 -2.89
N TRP A 17 -2.63 6.96 -3.86
CA TRP A 17 -4.03 6.55 -3.64
C TRP A 17 -4.35 5.10 -4.00
N SER A 18 -3.46 4.39 -4.70
CA SER A 18 -3.73 3.01 -5.13
C SER A 18 -3.61 2.01 -3.97
N ASP A 19 -4.34 0.90 -4.07
CA ASP A 19 -4.38 -0.15 -3.03
C ASP A 19 -4.15 -1.56 -3.61
N PRO A 20 -3.44 -2.46 -2.92
CA PRO A 20 -3.44 -3.88 -3.25
C PRO A 20 -4.83 -4.50 -3.10
N ASP A 21 -5.11 -5.56 -3.88
CA ASP A 21 -6.41 -6.23 -3.97
C ASP A 21 -6.21 -7.71 -4.30
N ASP A 22 -7.12 -8.56 -3.80
CA ASP A 22 -7.06 -10.02 -4.04
C ASP A 22 -7.42 -10.37 -5.49
N ARG A 23 -8.07 -9.45 -6.21
CA ARG A 23 -8.40 -9.59 -7.63
C ARG A 23 -7.16 -9.32 -8.49
N GLY A 24 -6.95 -10.15 -9.50
CA GLY A 24 -5.86 -9.96 -10.48
C GLY A 24 -6.06 -8.74 -11.39
N GLY A 25 -4.94 -8.20 -11.88
CA GLY A 25 -4.89 -7.06 -12.79
C GLY A 25 -5.13 -5.72 -12.10
N TRP A 26 -5.60 -4.73 -12.87
CA TRP A 26 -5.96 -3.39 -12.37
C TRP A 26 -7.46 -3.26 -12.20
N GLY A 27 -7.90 -2.59 -11.14
CA GLY A 27 -9.30 -2.23 -10.89
C GLY A 27 -9.47 -0.76 -10.55
N ILE A 28 -10.68 -0.23 -10.67
CA ILE A 28 -10.99 1.15 -10.26
C ILE A 28 -11.02 1.20 -8.73
N SER A 29 -10.29 2.14 -8.14
CA SER A 29 -10.28 2.34 -6.69
C SER A 29 -11.66 2.75 -6.17
N PRO A 30 -12.19 2.10 -5.12
CA PRO A 30 -13.43 2.52 -4.47
C PRO A 30 -13.27 3.86 -3.72
N ARG A 31 -12.05 4.40 -3.61
CA ARG A 31 -11.76 5.69 -2.97
C ARG A 31 -12.03 6.90 -3.87
N GLY A 32 -12.27 6.68 -5.16
CA GLY A 32 -12.47 7.76 -6.15
C GLY A 32 -11.18 8.35 -6.71
N ALA A 33 -10.01 7.80 -6.37
CA ALA A 33 -8.70 8.16 -6.91
C ALA A 33 -7.76 6.94 -6.86
N GLY A 34 -6.84 6.85 -7.83
CA GLY A 34 -5.94 5.70 -7.98
C GLY A 34 -6.64 4.43 -8.48
N TYR A 35 -5.93 3.31 -8.40
CA TYR A 35 -6.40 1.99 -8.84
C TYR A 35 -6.27 0.96 -7.72
N THR A 36 -7.02 -0.13 -7.83
CA THR A 36 -6.63 -1.37 -7.15
C THR A 36 -5.68 -2.15 -8.04
N PHE A 37 -4.75 -2.91 -7.45
CA PHE A 37 -3.80 -3.73 -8.21
C PHE A 37 -3.66 -5.12 -7.58
N GLY A 38 -3.64 -6.15 -8.41
CA GLY A 38 -3.49 -7.53 -8.00
C GLY A 38 -2.04 -8.00 -7.82
N GLN A 39 -1.90 -9.24 -7.39
CA GLN A 39 -0.60 -9.89 -7.18
C GLN A 39 0.28 -9.89 -8.46
N ASP A 40 -0.31 -10.17 -9.62
CA ASP A 40 0.36 -10.18 -10.92
C ASP A 40 1.01 -8.82 -11.26
N ILE A 41 0.35 -7.73 -10.86
CA ILE A 41 0.87 -6.38 -11.05
C ILE A 41 2.08 -6.12 -10.15
N SER A 42 1.99 -6.49 -8.86
CA SER A 42 3.12 -6.32 -7.94
C SER A 42 4.33 -7.17 -8.31
N GLU A 43 4.11 -8.42 -8.75
CA GLU A 43 5.17 -9.31 -9.22
C GLU A 43 5.84 -8.75 -10.47
N THR A 44 5.05 -8.31 -11.45
CA THR A 44 5.56 -7.69 -12.68
C THR A 44 6.40 -6.45 -12.38
N PHE A 45 5.89 -5.57 -11.50
CA PHE A 45 6.61 -4.36 -11.10
C PHE A 45 7.91 -4.68 -10.37
N ASN A 46 7.87 -5.57 -9.39
CA ASN A 46 9.05 -5.95 -8.62
C ASN A 46 10.11 -6.59 -9.50
N HIS A 47 9.73 -7.58 -10.32
CA HIS A 47 10.65 -8.28 -11.20
C HIS A 47 11.27 -7.34 -12.25
N ALA A 48 10.47 -6.49 -12.90
CA ALA A 48 10.95 -5.56 -13.91
C ALA A 48 11.94 -4.53 -13.36
N ASN A 49 11.86 -4.20 -12.06
CA ASN A 49 12.70 -3.19 -11.41
C ASN A 49 13.75 -3.78 -10.45
N GLY A 50 13.87 -5.11 -10.36
CA GLY A 50 14.82 -5.76 -9.46
C GLY A 50 14.54 -5.52 -7.98
N LEU A 51 13.27 -5.37 -7.60
CA LEU A 51 12.85 -5.12 -6.21
C LEU A 51 12.45 -6.44 -5.53
N THR A 52 12.70 -6.50 -4.22
CA THR A 52 12.26 -7.64 -3.39
C THR A 52 10.87 -7.42 -2.79
N LEU A 53 10.47 -6.17 -2.59
CA LEU A 53 9.30 -5.81 -1.80
C LEU A 53 8.81 -4.40 -2.11
N VAL A 54 7.49 -4.22 -2.19
CA VAL A 54 6.82 -2.93 -2.03
C VAL A 54 6.38 -2.77 -0.58
N SER A 55 6.98 -1.83 0.15
CA SER A 55 6.51 -1.40 1.46
C SER A 55 5.66 -0.15 1.33
N ARG A 56 4.45 -0.16 1.89
CA ARG A 56 3.46 0.91 1.72
C ARG A 56 2.56 1.10 2.95
N ALA A 57 1.76 2.16 2.98
CA ALA A 57 0.87 2.50 4.10
C ALA A 57 -0.60 2.67 3.63
N HIS A 58 -1.24 3.82 3.87
CA HIS A 58 -2.57 4.25 3.39
C HIS A 58 -3.79 3.45 3.87
N GLN A 59 -3.77 2.11 3.81
CA GLN A 59 -4.84 1.25 4.31
C GLN A 59 -4.67 0.98 5.82
N LEU A 60 -5.76 1.16 6.56
CA LEU A 60 -5.84 0.66 7.93
C LEU A 60 -5.86 -0.87 7.92
N VAL A 61 -5.00 -1.46 8.74
CA VAL A 61 -4.92 -2.91 8.97
C VAL A 61 -4.96 -3.17 10.47
N MET A 62 -5.69 -4.21 10.89
CA MET A 62 -6.04 -4.41 12.30
C MET A 62 -4.83 -4.69 13.19
N GLU A 63 -3.85 -5.44 12.69
CA GLU A 63 -2.62 -5.79 13.43
C GLU A 63 -1.49 -4.75 13.23
N GLY A 64 -1.78 -3.59 12.65
CA GLY A 64 -0.78 -2.58 12.34
C GLY A 64 0.10 -2.91 11.12
N TYR A 65 0.18 -4.17 10.70
CA TYR A 65 0.76 -4.58 9.42
C TYR A 65 -0.06 -5.68 8.74
N ASN A 66 0.11 -5.83 7.42
CA ASN A 66 -0.46 -6.95 6.65
C ASN A 66 0.42 -7.29 5.45
N TRP A 67 0.72 -8.57 5.26
CA TRP A 67 1.36 -9.08 4.06
C TRP A 67 0.31 -9.50 3.04
N CYS A 68 0.51 -9.15 1.77
CA CYS A 68 -0.32 -9.64 0.66
C CYS A 68 0.54 -9.94 -0.57
N HIS A 69 -0.11 -10.50 -1.61
CA HIS A 69 0.50 -10.81 -2.91
C HIS A 69 1.75 -11.69 -2.79
N ASP A 70 1.64 -12.81 -2.05
CA ASP A 70 2.75 -13.71 -1.74
C ASP A 70 4.00 -12.99 -1.19
N ARG A 71 3.77 -12.04 -0.27
CA ARG A 71 4.78 -11.18 0.36
C ARG A 71 5.50 -10.20 -0.58
N ASN A 72 5.02 -10.01 -1.81
CA ASN A 72 5.53 -8.93 -2.68
C ASN A 72 5.15 -7.53 -2.19
N VAL A 73 4.13 -7.42 -1.33
CA VAL A 73 3.63 -6.17 -0.78
C VAL A 73 3.40 -6.30 0.73
N VAL A 74 3.85 -5.30 1.50
CA VAL A 74 3.50 -5.13 2.91
C VAL A 74 2.82 -3.79 3.12
N THR A 75 1.69 -3.80 3.83
CA THR A 75 1.04 -2.60 4.34
C THR A 75 1.42 -2.41 5.80
N ILE A 76 1.91 -1.22 6.16
CA ILE A 76 2.26 -0.83 7.54
C ILE A 76 1.41 0.39 7.92
N PHE A 77 0.82 0.35 9.10
CA PHE A 77 -0.02 1.39 9.65
C PHE A 77 0.40 1.71 11.08
N SER A 78 0.84 2.95 11.32
CA SER A 78 1.49 3.35 12.58
C SER A 78 0.62 4.23 13.49
N ALA A 79 -0.68 4.33 13.22
CA ALA A 79 -1.63 5.09 14.05
C ALA A 79 -2.56 4.11 14.82
N PRO A 80 -2.28 3.79 16.09
CA PRO A 80 -3.09 2.83 16.84
C PRO A 80 -4.44 3.43 17.20
N ASN A 81 -5.46 2.57 17.33
CA ASN A 81 -6.86 2.95 17.57
C ASN A 81 -7.27 4.15 16.71
N TYR A 82 -7.13 4.00 15.39
CA TYR A 82 -7.31 5.09 14.45
C TYR A 82 -8.64 5.80 14.67
N CYS A 83 -8.57 7.14 14.72
CA CYS A 83 -9.69 8.03 15.01
C CYS A 83 -10.47 7.69 16.30
N TYR A 84 -9.82 7.05 17.29
CA TYR A 84 -10.42 6.59 18.55
C TYR A 84 -11.57 5.59 18.38
N ARG A 85 -11.64 4.90 17.23
CA ARG A 85 -12.79 4.07 16.85
C ARG A 85 -12.41 2.70 16.31
N CYS A 86 -11.32 2.60 15.56
CA CYS A 86 -11.03 1.40 14.79
C CYS A 86 -10.44 0.27 15.64
N GLY A 87 -9.83 0.58 16.80
CA GLY A 87 -9.26 -0.44 17.68
C GLY A 87 -8.07 -1.22 17.10
N ASN A 88 -7.50 -0.77 15.97
CA ASN A 88 -6.33 -1.40 15.36
C ASN A 88 -5.06 -1.20 16.21
N GLN A 89 -4.15 -2.15 16.15
CA GLN A 89 -2.77 -1.98 16.58
C GLN A 89 -2.01 -1.08 15.60
N ALA A 90 -0.77 -0.74 15.96
CA ALA A 90 0.16 -0.03 15.10
C ALA A 90 1.45 -0.84 14.95
N ALA A 91 2.10 -0.73 13.81
CA ALA A 91 3.38 -1.37 13.55
C ALA A 91 4.41 -0.39 12.99
N ILE A 92 5.67 -0.79 13.11
CA ILE A 92 6.82 -0.25 12.38
C ILE A 92 7.51 -1.43 11.69
N MET A 93 8.33 -1.17 10.67
CA MET A 93 9.18 -2.19 10.06
C MET A 93 10.62 -1.73 10.12
N GLU A 94 11.43 -2.43 10.90
CA GLU A 94 12.87 -2.19 10.95
C GLU A 94 13.56 -2.97 9.83
N LEU A 95 14.51 -2.31 9.16
CA LEU A 95 15.39 -2.92 8.17
C LEU A 95 16.82 -2.81 8.69
N ASP A 96 17.48 -3.94 8.90
CA ASP A 96 18.88 -3.96 9.36
C ASP A 96 19.88 -3.64 8.23
N ASP A 97 21.16 -3.53 8.57
CA ASP A 97 22.26 -3.24 7.64
C ASP A 97 22.38 -4.27 6.49
N THR A 98 21.76 -5.45 6.64
CA THR A 98 21.71 -6.53 5.66
C THR A 98 20.32 -6.71 5.02
N LEU A 99 19.45 -5.70 5.16
CA LEU A 99 18.08 -5.67 4.64
C LEU A 99 17.16 -6.79 5.17
N LYS A 100 17.48 -7.40 6.31
CA LYS A 100 16.51 -8.25 6.99
C LYS A 100 15.46 -7.36 7.65
N TYR A 101 14.21 -7.77 7.52
CA TYR A 101 13.10 -7.05 8.13
C TYR A 101 12.60 -7.70 9.42
N SER A 102 12.20 -6.85 10.36
CA SER A 102 11.41 -7.22 11.54
C SER A 102 10.24 -6.24 11.71
N LEU A 103 9.11 -6.75 12.19
CA LEU A 103 7.83 -6.05 12.36
C LEU A 103 7.43 -6.04 13.83
#